data_AF-A0A8T1V593-F1
#
_entry.id   AF-A0A8T1V593-F1
#
_cell.length_a   1.000
_cell.length_b   1.000
_cell.length_c   1.000
_cell.angle_alpha   90.00
_cell.angle_beta   90.00
_cell.angle_gamma   90.00
#
_symmetry.space_group_name_H-M   'P 1'
#
loop_
_entity.id
_entity.type
_entity.pdbx_description
1 polymer ?
#
loop_
_entity_poly.entity_id
_entity_poly.type
_entity_poly.pdbx_seq_one_letter_code
_entity_poly.pdbx_strand_id
1 'polypeptide(L)'
;MMRSLTIAVATVTVVAGLSDAACPNSNLGKCGDASNPECCPDGNFCMPWASNYYQCLPLPSRCSRQFTGYDFYGGDIKTVYGLQPGDCCATCLSTSGCLAYTFVNEYQGTTACFLKAGMGQPRKVVGAISAVVDGYTSDQDHTPKRRLQGDSSRVEVPGLPKTLEMN
;
A
#
# COMPACT_ATOMS: atom_id res chain seq x y z
N MET A 1 42.94 13.81 61.05
CA MET A 1 43.14 14.43 59.71
C MET A 1 42.47 13.54 58.68
N MET A 2 41.34 14.01 58.11
CA MET A 2 40.48 13.29 57.17
C MET A 2 41.15 13.10 55.80
N ARG A 3 40.98 11.95 55.14
CA ARG A 3 41.26 11.80 53.71
C ARG A 3 40.12 11.05 53.00
N SER A 4 39.68 11.70 51.94
CA SER A 4 38.40 11.59 51.27
C SER A 4 38.24 10.33 50.43
N LEU A 5 37.02 9.77 50.42
CA LEU A 5 36.62 8.76 49.44
C LEU A 5 36.18 9.46 48.14
N THR A 6 36.81 9.10 47.02
CA THR A 6 36.44 9.52 45.67
C THR A 6 35.35 8.60 45.13
N ILE A 7 34.17 9.16 44.85
CA ILE A 7 33.06 8.46 44.20
C ILE A 7 33.23 8.63 42.68
N ALA A 8 33.39 7.53 41.95
CA ALA A 8 33.41 7.54 40.50
C ALA A 8 31.97 7.67 39.97
N VAL A 9 31.66 8.78 39.32
CA VAL A 9 30.38 9.01 38.64
C VAL A 9 30.49 8.45 37.22
N ALA A 10 29.81 7.33 36.95
CA ALA A 10 29.70 6.79 35.60
C ALA A 10 28.65 7.59 34.81
N THR A 11 29.09 8.35 33.80
CA THR A 11 28.21 9.05 32.88
C THR A 11 27.62 8.07 31.87
N VAL A 12 26.32 7.82 31.95
CA VAL A 12 25.58 7.07 30.93
C VAL A 12 25.29 8.03 29.76
N THR A 13 26.02 7.89 28.66
CA THR A 13 25.69 8.59 27.40
C THR A 13 24.50 7.89 26.75
N VAL A 14 23.37 8.57 26.68
CA VAL A 14 22.21 8.10 25.92
C VAL A 14 22.56 8.22 24.44
N VAL A 15 22.75 7.09 23.77
CA VAL A 15 22.88 7.07 22.30
C VAL A 15 21.48 7.31 21.76
N ALA A 16 21.20 8.53 21.30
CA ALA A 16 19.98 8.80 20.56
C ALA A 16 19.93 7.81 19.38
N GLY A 17 18.85 7.04 19.32
CA GLY A 17 18.65 6.02 18.28
C GLY A 17 18.85 6.62 16.89
N LEU A 18 19.24 5.77 15.95
CA LEU A 18 19.32 6.06 14.53
C LEU A 18 18.05 6.81 14.11
N SER A 19 18.13 8.13 13.99
CA SER A 19 17.11 8.89 13.29
C SER A 19 17.14 8.34 11.87
N ASP A 20 16.05 7.71 11.43
CA ASP A 20 15.76 7.58 10.00
C ASP A 20 16.12 8.93 9.40
N ALA A 21 17.09 8.95 8.49
CA ALA A 21 17.49 10.18 7.85
C ALA A 21 16.21 10.78 7.27
N ALA A 22 15.82 11.96 7.79
CA ALA A 22 14.60 12.62 7.36
C ALA A 22 14.62 12.68 5.84
N CYS A 23 13.49 12.36 5.20
CA CYS A 23 13.46 12.29 3.75
C CYS A 23 13.98 13.60 3.14
N PRO A 24 15.00 13.57 2.27
CA PRO A 24 15.63 14.80 1.76
C PRO A 24 14.75 15.55 0.76
N ASN A 25 13.73 14.88 0.22
CA ASN A 25 12.81 15.46 -0.75
C ASN A 25 11.80 16.38 -0.06
N SER A 26 11.37 17.43 -0.77
CA SER A 26 10.43 18.42 -0.24
C SER A 26 9.01 18.21 -0.75
N ASN A 27 8.02 18.80 -0.07
CA ASN A 27 6.67 18.91 -0.61
C ASN A 27 6.70 19.56 -2.01
N LEU A 28 5.96 19.00 -2.97
CA LEU A 28 5.96 19.37 -4.39
C LEU A 28 7.32 19.23 -5.11
N GLY A 29 8.33 18.70 -4.44
CA GLY A 29 9.64 18.40 -5.02
C GLY A 29 9.64 17.08 -5.80
N LYS A 30 10.69 16.88 -6.61
CA LYS A 30 10.93 15.61 -7.31
C LYS A 30 11.22 14.49 -6.28
N CYS A 31 10.69 13.30 -6.51
CA CYS A 31 10.93 12.10 -5.69
C CYS A 31 11.35 10.89 -6.55
N GLY A 32 12.30 11.11 -7.45
CA GLY A 32 12.79 10.06 -8.33
C GLY A 32 11.98 9.89 -9.61
N ASP A 33 11.92 8.64 -10.10
CA ASP A 33 11.39 8.27 -11.41
C ASP A 33 10.98 6.78 -11.49
N ALA A 34 10.65 6.31 -12.69
CA ALA A 34 10.25 4.92 -12.96
C ALA A 34 11.24 3.85 -12.51
N SER A 35 12.53 4.17 -12.46
CA SER A 35 13.59 3.22 -12.08
C SER A 35 13.82 3.23 -10.58
N ASN A 36 13.71 4.40 -9.94
CA ASN A 36 13.97 4.57 -8.52
C ASN A 36 13.00 5.59 -7.90
N PRO A 37 11.81 5.18 -7.44
CA PRO A 37 10.96 6.01 -6.61
C PRO A 37 11.63 6.25 -5.26
N GLU A 38 11.71 7.49 -4.84
CA GLU A 38 12.34 7.88 -3.57
C GLU A 38 11.29 8.23 -2.52
N CYS A 39 11.74 8.40 -1.27
CA CYS A 39 10.86 8.83 -0.20
C CYS A 39 10.28 10.23 -0.45
N CYS A 40 9.24 10.56 0.32
CA CYS A 40 8.71 11.91 0.49
C CYS A 40 8.66 12.26 1.97
N PRO A 41 8.56 13.55 2.33
CA PRO A 41 8.40 13.95 3.73
C PRO A 41 7.07 13.45 4.29
N ASP A 42 6.94 13.44 5.62
CA ASP A 42 5.72 13.01 6.30
C ASP A 42 4.49 13.77 5.78
N GLY A 43 3.40 13.04 5.56
CA GLY A 43 2.18 13.60 4.99
C GLY A 43 2.18 13.67 3.46
N ASN A 44 3.23 13.20 2.78
CA ASN A 44 3.32 13.14 1.33
C ASN A 44 3.57 11.73 0.80
N PHE A 45 3.24 11.52 -0.48
CA PHE A 45 3.57 10.31 -1.23
C PHE A 45 4.24 10.67 -2.55
N CYS A 46 4.94 9.70 -3.14
CA CYS A 46 5.63 9.91 -4.39
C CYS A 46 4.74 9.55 -5.59
N MET A 47 4.24 10.57 -6.29
CA MET A 47 3.30 10.44 -7.40
C MET A 47 4.01 10.24 -8.75
N PRO A 48 3.70 9.18 -9.51
CA PRO A 48 4.19 9.01 -10.88
C PRO A 48 3.45 9.88 -11.90
N TRP A 49 4.11 10.90 -12.44
CA TRP A 49 3.54 11.71 -13.53
C TRP A 49 4.03 11.24 -14.91
N ALA A 50 5.32 10.97 -15.03
CA ALA A 50 5.95 10.46 -16.24
C ALA A 50 7.08 9.49 -15.87
N SER A 51 7.60 8.75 -16.84
CA SER A 51 8.67 7.77 -16.60
C SER A 51 9.93 8.36 -15.98
N ASN A 52 10.24 9.64 -16.21
CA ASN A 52 11.43 10.33 -15.72
C ASN A 52 11.15 11.34 -14.58
N TYR A 53 9.91 11.47 -14.14
CA TYR A 53 9.51 12.51 -13.19
C TYR A 53 8.38 12.05 -12.27
N TYR A 54 8.76 11.77 -11.02
CA TYR A 54 7.82 11.56 -9.93
C TYR A 54 7.89 12.75 -8.97
N GLN A 55 6.79 13.06 -8.29
CA GLN A 55 6.71 14.24 -7.42
C GLN A 55 6.07 13.93 -6.06
N CYS A 56 6.62 14.50 -5.00
CA CYS A 56 5.99 14.46 -3.70
C CYS A 56 4.71 15.29 -3.70
N LEU A 57 3.58 14.65 -3.43
CA LEU A 57 2.28 15.32 -3.28
C LEU A 57 1.72 15.05 -1.88
N PRO A 58 0.92 15.98 -1.32
CA PRO A 58 0.20 15.72 -0.08
C PRO A 58 -0.68 14.47 -0.19
N LEU A 59 -0.72 13.67 0.86
CA LEU A 59 -1.59 12.50 0.95
C LEU A 59 -3.07 12.93 0.80
N PRO A 60 -3.85 12.24 -0.05
CA PRO A 60 -5.28 12.47 -0.10
C PRO A 60 -5.93 12.16 1.24
N SER A 61 -6.86 13.01 1.69
CA SER A 61 -7.66 12.73 2.88
C SER A 61 -8.39 11.40 2.72
N ARG A 62 -8.37 10.55 3.74
CA ARG A 62 -9.04 9.24 3.75
C ARG A 62 -8.39 8.16 2.88
N CYS A 63 -7.26 8.44 2.23
CA CYS A 63 -6.44 7.46 1.52
C CYS A 63 -4.95 7.67 1.83
N SER A 64 -4.57 7.66 3.10
CA SER A 64 -3.21 7.96 3.57
C SER A 64 -2.18 6.87 3.23
N ARG A 65 -2.64 5.64 2.99
CA ARG A 65 -1.79 4.49 2.67
C ARG A 65 -1.61 4.36 1.16
N GLN A 66 -0.57 5.02 0.65
CA GLN A 66 -0.20 5.07 -0.77
C GLN A 66 0.95 4.09 -1.08
N PHE A 67 0.92 3.48 -2.27
CA PHE A 67 1.85 2.43 -2.71
C PHE A 67 2.37 2.74 -4.11
N THR A 68 3.44 3.54 -4.18
CA THR A 68 4.07 3.96 -5.44
C THR A 68 4.70 2.79 -6.16
N GLY A 69 4.43 2.66 -7.46
CA GLY A 69 4.96 1.59 -8.31
C GLY A 69 4.24 0.25 -8.14
N TYR A 70 3.05 0.25 -7.55
CA TYR A 70 2.24 -0.95 -7.37
C TYR A 70 0.87 -0.80 -8.04
N ASP A 71 0.41 -1.90 -8.64
CA ASP A 71 -0.99 -2.13 -9.00
C ASP A 71 -1.58 -3.16 -8.04
N PHE A 72 -2.71 -2.83 -7.45
CA PHE A 72 -3.56 -3.80 -6.76
C PHE A 72 -4.27 -4.63 -7.82
N TYR A 73 -3.76 -5.82 -8.13
CA TYR A 73 -4.23 -6.54 -9.30
C TYR A 73 -5.60 -7.22 -9.08
N GLY A 74 -6.53 -7.02 -10.01
CA GLY A 74 -7.87 -7.61 -10.01
C GLY A 74 -8.87 -6.92 -9.08
N GLY A 75 -10.08 -7.45 -8.98
CA GLY A 75 -11.12 -6.87 -8.12
C GLY A 75 -11.61 -5.49 -8.59
N ASP A 76 -11.35 -5.14 -9.86
CA ASP A 76 -11.83 -3.91 -10.47
C ASP A 76 -13.36 -3.89 -10.51
N ILE A 77 -13.96 -2.88 -9.88
CA ILE A 77 -15.42 -2.68 -9.86
C ILE A 77 -15.86 -1.57 -10.82
N LYS A 78 -14.96 -0.63 -11.14
CA LYS A 78 -15.20 0.47 -12.06
C LYS A 78 -13.88 1.07 -12.52
N THR A 79 -13.82 1.51 -13.77
CA THR A 79 -12.73 2.37 -14.27
C THR A 79 -13.28 3.75 -14.59
N VAL A 80 -12.57 4.79 -14.19
CA VAL A 80 -12.87 6.19 -14.52
C VAL A 80 -11.65 6.80 -15.19
N TYR A 81 -11.86 7.43 -16.34
CA TYR A 81 -10.80 8.07 -17.12
C TYR A 81 -10.80 9.59 -16.95
N GLY A 82 -9.65 10.22 -17.15
CA GLY A 82 -9.52 11.68 -17.14
C GLY A 82 -9.58 12.32 -15.74
N LEU A 83 -9.43 11.54 -14.67
CA LEU A 83 -9.34 12.06 -13.30
C LEU A 83 -7.92 12.51 -12.94
N GLN A 84 -7.82 13.43 -11.99
CA GLN A 84 -6.56 13.70 -11.29
C GLN A 84 -6.32 12.64 -10.19
N PRO A 85 -5.08 12.48 -9.71
CA PRO A 85 -4.75 11.46 -8.71
C PRO A 85 -5.56 11.58 -7.42
N GLY A 86 -5.76 12.80 -6.91
CA GLY A 86 -6.56 13.08 -5.71
C GLY A 86 -8.05 12.76 -5.89
N ASP A 87 -8.58 12.98 -7.09
CA ASP A 87 -9.99 12.71 -7.41
C ASP A 87 -10.31 11.21 -7.42
N CYS A 88 -9.30 10.36 -7.65
CA CYS A 88 -9.46 8.90 -7.62
C CYS A 88 -9.84 8.40 -6.22
N CYS A 89 -9.23 8.96 -5.16
CA CYS A 89 -9.61 8.67 -3.77
C CYS A 89 -11.05 9.10 -3.48
N ALA A 90 -11.42 10.34 -3.83
CA ALA A 90 -12.79 10.84 -3.64
C ALA A 90 -13.83 9.99 -4.38
N THR A 91 -13.52 9.60 -5.62
CA THR A 91 -14.38 8.73 -6.42
C THR A 91 -14.53 7.34 -5.80
N CYS A 92 -13.46 6.78 -5.22
CA CYS A 92 -13.54 5.52 -4.49
C CYS A 92 -14.47 5.66 -3.28
N LEU A 93 -14.29 6.70 -2.45
CA LEU A 93 -15.13 6.95 -1.28
C LEU A 93 -16.62 7.13 -1.62
N SER A 94 -16.94 7.66 -2.80
CA SER A 94 -18.32 7.80 -3.29
C SER A 94 -18.87 6.55 -3.99
N THR A 95 -18.05 5.53 -4.22
CA THR A 95 -18.45 4.31 -4.96
C THR A 95 -18.68 3.16 -3.98
N SER A 96 -19.92 2.66 -3.94
CA SER A 96 -20.27 1.52 -3.10
C SER A 96 -19.38 0.31 -3.41
N GLY A 97 -18.84 -0.31 -2.37
CA GLY A 97 -17.93 -1.47 -2.47
C GLY A 97 -16.49 -1.12 -2.82
N CYS A 98 -16.14 0.14 -3.06
CA CYS A 98 -14.75 0.52 -3.28
C CYS A 98 -13.99 0.58 -1.96
N LEU A 99 -12.88 -0.15 -1.89
CA LEU A 99 -11.99 -0.20 -0.72
C LEU A 99 -10.55 0.21 -1.07
N ALA A 100 -10.22 0.20 -2.37
CA ALA A 100 -8.92 0.56 -2.86
C ALA A 100 -9.01 1.10 -4.30
N TYR A 101 -7.92 1.68 -4.79
CA TYR A 101 -7.79 2.07 -6.19
C TYR A 101 -6.36 1.82 -6.70
N THR A 102 -6.23 1.68 -8.02
CA THR A 102 -4.97 1.88 -8.76
C THR A 102 -5.18 3.06 -9.70
N PHE A 103 -4.32 4.06 -9.65
CA PHE A 103 -4.28 5.17 -10.59
C PHE A 103 -3.06 5.05 -11.50
N VAL A 104 -3.25 5.35 -12.78
CA VAL A 104 -2.20 5.38 -13.81
C VAL A 104 -2.33 6.70 -14.56
N ASN A 105 -1.25 7.47 -14.59
CA ASN A 105 -1.27 8.79 -15.22
C ASN A 105 -1.30 8.71 -16.76
N GLU A 106 -0.57 7.76 -17.34
CA GLU A 106 -0.46 7.55 -18.78
C GLU A 106 -1.01 6.17 -19.15
N TYR A 107 -2.33 6.08 -19.32
CA TYR A 107 -3.04 4.88 -19.74
C TYR A 107 -3.72 5.10 -21.09
N GLN A 108 -3.06 4.66 -22.17
CA GLN A 108 -3.57 4.78 -23.54
C GLN A 108 -3.90 6.24 -23.93
N GLY A 109 -3.07 7.20 -23.53
CA GLY A 109 -3.24 8.63 -23.84
C GLY A 109 -4.21 9.38 -22.92
N THR A 110 -4.65 8.79 -21.82
CA THR A 110 -5.44 9.46 -20.78
C THR A 110 -5.05 8.95 -19.38
N THR A 111 -5.52 9.60 -18.32
CA THR A 111 -5.40 9.06 -16.97
C THR A 111 -6.46 7.99 -16.74
N ALA A 112 -6.16 6.99 -15.91
CA ALA A 112 -7.11 5.95 -15.52
C ALA A 112 -7.09 5.72 -14.02
N CYS A 113 -8.27 5.69 -13.42
CA CYS A 113 -8.53 5.35 -12.03
C CYS A 113 -9.34 4.05 -11.98
N PHE A 114 -8.69 2.97 -11.58
CA PHE A 114 -9.30 1.65 -11.40
C PHE A 114 -9.75 1.51 -9.95
N LEU A 115 -11.05 1.62 -9.71
CA LEU A 115 -11.66 1.42 -8.41
C LEU A 115 -11.78 -0.07 -8.13
N LYS A 116 -11.44 -0.48 -6.91
CA LYS A 116 -11.28 -1.89 -6.56
C LYS A 116 -12.02 -2.25 -5.29
N ALA A 117 -12.49 -3.49 -5.25
CA ALA A 117 -13.15 -4.09 -4.09
C ALA A 117 -12.16 -4.50 -2.98
N GLY A 118 -10.86 -4.23 -3.14
CA GLY A 118 -9.82 -4.55 -2.18
C GLY A 118 -8.41 -4.36 -2.75
N MET A 119 -7.39 -4.61 -1.92
CA MET A 119 -5.98 -4.56 -2.31
C MET A 119 -5.57 -5.79 -3.15
N GLY A 120 -6.25 -6.92 -2.95
CA GLY A 120 -6.00 -8.16 -3.68
C GLY A 120 -4.59 -8.68 -3.47
N GLN A 121 -3.85 -8.84 -4.57
CA GLN A 121 -2.45 -9.24 -4.57
C GLN A 121 -1.63 -8.16 -5.31
N PRO A 122 -1.02 -7.20 -4.59
CA PRO A 122 -0.25 -6.13 -5.20
C PRO A 122 0.88 -6.64 -6.09
N ARG A 123 1.05 -6.01 -7.25
CA ARG A 123 2.11 -6.30 -8.22
C ARG A 123 2.91 -5.04 -8.48
N LYS A 124 4.22 -5.18 -8.64
CA LYS A 124 5.04 -4.06 -9.12
C LYS A 124 4.62 -3.70 -10.54
N VAL A 125 4.15 -2.48 -10.72
CA VAL A 125 3.80 -1.88 -12.01
C VAL A 125 4.34 -0.46 -12.01
N VAL A 126 5.38 -0.24 -12.81
CA VAL A 126 6.02 1.06 -12.96
C VAL A 126 4.98 2.09 -13.42
N GLY A 127 4.99 3.27 -12.81
CA GLY A 127 4.05 4.36 -13.15
C GLY A 127 2.66 4.24 -12.53
N ALA A 128 2.35 3.13 -11.85
CA ALA A 128 1.11 2.99 -11.10
C ALA A 128 1.26 3.55 -9.67
N ILE A 129 0.18 4.08 -9.13
CA ILE A 129 0.04 4.40 -7.71
C ILE A 129 -1.25 3.75 -7.21
N SER A 130 -1.14 2.92 -6.19
CA SER A 130 -2.31 2.33 -5.54
C SER A 130 -2.50 2.90 -4.14
N ALA A 131 -3.74 2.91 -3.67
CA ALA A 131 -4.04 3.25 -2.30
C ALA A 131 -5.26 2.49 -1.80
N VAL A 132 -5.36 2.40 -0.48
CA VAL A 132 -6.56 1.91 0.21
C VAL A 132 -7.22 3.06 0.95
N VAL A 133 -8.54 2.97 1.15
CA VAL A 133 -9.23 3.89 2.07
C VAL A 133 -8.73 3.64 3.50
N ASP A 134 -8.71 4.67 4.35
CA ASP A 134 -8.09 4.58 5.69
C ASP A 134 -8.72 3.49 6.57
N GLY A 135 -10.01 3.20 6.39
CA GLY A 135 -10.73 2.14 7.11
C GLY A 135 -10.49 0.72 6.58
N TYR A 136 -9.73 0.57 5.49
CA TYR A 136 -9.51 -0.73 4.86
C TYR A 136 -8.67 -1.66 5.73
N THR A 137 -9.20 -2.87 5.89
CA THR A 137 -8.55 -4.01 6.51
C THR A 137 -8.65 -5.22 5.58
N SER A 138 -7.68 -6.14 5.65
CA SER A 138 -7.56 -7.24 4.67
C SER A 138 -8.71 -8.25 4.72
N ASP A 139 -9.43 -8.33 5.83
CA ASP A 139 -10.64 -9.14 6.00
C ASP A 139 -11.83 -8.62 5.18
N GLN A 140 -11.83 -7.33 4.81
CA GLN A 140 -12.84 -6.72 3.94
C GLN A 140 -12.52 -6.91 2.46
N ASP A 141 -11.41 -7.55 2.11
CA ASP A 141 -10.98 -7.68 0.71
C ASP A 141 -11.90 -8.64 -0.05
N HIS A 142 -12.67 -8.09 -0.99
CA HIS A 142 -13.58 -8.86 -1.85
C HIS A 142 -12.97 -9.21 -3.21
N THR A 143 -11.66 -9.05 -3.39
CA THR A 143 -10.98 -9.44 -4.63
C THR A 143 -11.03 -10.96 -4.77
N PRO A 144 -11.49 -11.50 -5.91
CA PRO A 144 -11.49 -12.94 -6.14
C PRO A 144 -10.07 -13.51 -6.02
N LYS A 145 -9.82 -14.29 -4.96
CA LYS A 145 -8.56 -15.00 -4.79
C LYS A 145 -8.51 -16.08 -5.86
N ARG A 146 -7.59 -15.97 -6.82
CA ARG A 146 -7.26 -17.12 -7.68
C ARG A 146 -6.87 -18.25 -6.73
N ARG A 147 -7.67 -19.33 -6.67
CA ARG A 147 -7.25 -20.55 -5.98
C ARG A 147 -5.90 -20.92 -6.58
N LEU A 148 -4.83 -20.80 -5.80
CA LEU A 148 -3.66 -21.63 -6.04
C LEU A 148 -4.22 -23.06 -5.96
N GLN A 149 -4.16 -23.78 -7.07
CA GLN A 149 -4.48 -25.19 -7.17
C GLN A 149 -3.64 -25.92 -6.11
N GLY A 150 -4.17 -26.10 -4.90
CA GLY A 150 -3.34 -26.52 -3.76
C GLY A 150 -4.05 -26.54 -2.41
N ASP A 151 -5.05 -25.67 -2.18
CA ASP A 151 -5.92 -25.84 -1.01
C ASP A 151 -7.19 -26.59 -1.43
N SER A 152 -7.08 -27.92 -1.37
CA SER A 152 -8.22 -28.82 -1.52
C SER A 152 -9.19 -28.51 -0.39
N SER A 153 -10.27 -27.81 -0.72
CA SER A 153 -11.44 -27.74 0.14
C SER A 153 -11.88 -29.18 0.42
N ARG A 154 -11.52 -29.69 1.61
CA ARG A 154 -12.05 -30.93 2.13
C ARG A 154 -13.51 -30.66 2.43
N VAL A 155 -14.36 -30.87 1.44
CA VAL A 155 -15.80 -30.94 1.63
C VAL A 155 -16.02 -32.22 2.43
N GLU A 156 -16.16 -32.09 3.75
CA GLU A 156 -16.75 -33.16 4.55
C GLU A 156 -18.21 -33.27 4.13
N VAL A 157 -18.52 -34.34 3.40
CA VAL A 157 -19.89 -34.71 3.03
C VAL A 157 -20.47 -35.48 4.22
N PRO A 158 -21.53 -35.01 4.88
CA PRO A 158 -22.18 -35.76 5.95
C PRO A 158 -22.92 -36.95 5.35
N GLY A 159 -22.60 -38.17 5.81
CA GLY A 159 -23.49 -39.34 5.62
C GLY A 159 -22.99 -40.48 4.71
N LEU A 160 -21.69 -40.68 4.50
CA LEU A 160 -21.23 -41.92 3.86
C LEU A 160 -21.16 -43.06 4.90
N PRO A 161 -21.93 -44.17 4.75
CA PRO A 161 -21.92 -45.26 5.71
C PRO A 161 -20.57 -46.00 5.68
N LYS A 162 -20.03 -46.28 6.87
CA LYS A 162 -18.91 -47.21 7.05
C LYS A 162 -19.44 -48.62 6.84
N THR A 163 -19.14 -49.20 5.69
CA THR A 163 -19.25 -50.63 5.40
C THR A 163 -17.99 -51.04 4.66
N LEU A 164 -17.31 -52.14 4.93
CA LEU A 164 -17.39 -53.23 5.88
C LEU A 164 -15.95 -53.76 5.95
N GLU A 165 -15.49 -54.17 7.12
CA GLU A 165 -14.30 -55.03 7.20
C GLU A 165 -14.57 -56.31 6.41
N MET A 166 -13.60 -56.79 5.63
CA MET A 166 -13.47 -58.19 5.25
C MET A 166 -12.03 -58.51 4.83
N ASN A 167 -11.35 -59.18 5.77
CA ASN A 167 -10.18 -60.07 5.68
C ASN A 167 -8.78 -59.48 5.47
#